data_AF-A0A844MEP2-F1
#
_entry.id   AF-A0A844MEP2-F1
#
_cell.length_a   1.000
_cell.length_b   1.000
_cell.length_c   1.000
_cell.angle_alpha   90.00
_cell.angle_beta   90.00
_cell.angle_gamma   90.00
#
_symmetry.space_group_name_H-M   'P 1'
#
loop_
_entity.id
_entity.type
_entity.pdbx_description
1 polymer ?
#
loop_
_entity_poly.entity_id
_entity_poly.type
_entity_poly.pdbx_seq_one_letter_code
_entity_poly.pdbx_strand_id
1 'polypeptide(L)'
;MDEAKNRKSEFVYNVGEISSIRSSLSLTVTEMAKILRVERQTIYAWIGGSFEPHPSNQSRLNKIHSIAKYWDTLSSLPVGNFVRQSYNNGKSLFDLLSDDVLDEKEIHNHLQLLSEDISQGKSSPKKQSKPSVRELAARHSSKVSENNDTIDWLTGKRIGLE
;
A
#
# COMPACT_ATOMS: atom_id res chain seq x y z
N MET A 1 27.53 -34.47 -15.82
CA MET A 1 26.61 -33.72 -16.70
C MET A 1 25.30 -33.64 -15.95
N ASP A 2 25.21 -32.63 -15.10
CA ASP A 2 24.13 -32.43 -14.16
C ASP A 2 22.92 -31.81 -14.86
N GLU A 3 21.95 -32.64 -15.20
CA GLU A 3 20.59 -32.20 -15.52
C GLU A 3 19.88 -31.76 -14.24
N ALA A 4 20.30 -30.63 -13.67
CA ALA A 4 19.46 -29.88 -12.74
C ALA A 4 18.30 -29.28 -13.54
N LYS A 5 17.26 -30.08 -13.75
CA LYS A 5 15.99 -29.69 -14.39
C LYS A 5 15.40 -28.50 -13.65
N ASN A 6 15.71 -27.34 -14.19
CA ASN A 6 14.96 -26.09 -14.25
C ASN A 6 13.45 -26.31 -14.09
N ARG A 7 12.95 -26.41 -12.86
CA ARG A 7 11.54 -26.20 -12.54
C ARG A 7 11.26 -24.70 -12.59
N LYS A 8 11.24 -24.13 -13.80
CA LYS A 8 10.49 -22.89 -14.01
C LYS A 8 9.04 -23.26 -13.72
N SER A 9 8.57 -22.85 -12.55
CA SER A 9 7.13 -22.74 -12.26
C SER A 9 6.56 -21.83 -13.34
N GLU A 10 6.02 -22.45 -14.38
CA GLU A 10 5.32 -21.77 -15.46
C GLU A 10 3.98 -21.33 -14.87
N PHE A 11 4.01 -20.16 -14.23
CA PHE A 11 2.85 -19.61 -13.56
C PHE A 11 1.85 -19.17 -14.62
N VAL A 12 0.80 -19.95 -14.78
CA VAL A 12 -0.34 -19.62 -15.64
C VAL A 12 -1.21 -18.63 -14.87
N TYR A 13 -1.31 -17.40 -15.40
CA TYR A 13 -2.15 -16.36 -14.84
C TYR A 13 -3.56 -16.87 -14.51
N ASN A 14 -3.99 -16.74 -13.25
CA ASN A 14 -5.36 -17.01 -12.85
C ASN A 14 -5.99 -15.81 -12.12
N VAL A 15 -7.19 -15.39 -12.56
CA VAL A 15 -8.01 -14.33 -11.95
C VAL A 15 -8.16 -14.50 -10.44
N GLY A 16 -8.28 -15.75 -9.96
CA GLY A 16 -8.39 -16.09 -8.54
C GLY A 16 -7.18 -15.65 -7.72
N GLU A 17 -6.00 -15.56 -8.32
CA GLU A 17 -4.75 -15.24 -7.64
C GLU A 17 -4.65 -13.76 -7.31
N ILE A 18 -5.07 -12.87 -8.22
CA ILE A 18 -5.18 -11.43 -7.92
C ILE A 18 -6.10 -11.21 -6.72
N SER A 19 -7.21 -11.93 -6.68
CA SER A 19 -8.16 -11.84 -5.55
C SER A 19 -7.57 -12.42 -4.26
N SER A 20 -6.85 -13.53 -4.33
CA SER A 20 -6.16 -14.14 -3.19
C SER A 20 -5.09 -13.22 -2.59
N ILE A 21 -4.24 -12.63 -3.43
CA ILE A 21 -3.20 -11.67 -3.01
C ILE A 21 -3.83 -10.50 -2.27
N ARG A 22 -4.89 -9.92 -2.86
CA ARG A 22 -5.57 -8.76 -2.27
C ARG A 22 -6.19 -9.09 -0.91
N SER A 23 -6.79 -10.26 -0.77
CA SER A 23 -7.38 -10.71 0.49
C SER A 23 -6.31 -10.93 1.55
N SER A 24 -5.26 -11.69 1.23
CA SER A 24 -4.16 -12.02 2.15
C SER A 24 -3.43 -10.75 2.64
N LEU A 25 -3.08 -9.86 1.71
CA LEU A 25 -2.32 -8.63 2.02
C LEU A 25 -3.21 -7.41 2.35
N SER A 26 -4.54 -7.57 2.35
CA SER A 26 -5.52 -6.48 2.61
C SER A 26 -5.35 -5.25 1.69
N LEU A 27 -5.15 -5.51 0.41
CA LEU A 27 -4.89 -4.50 -0.62
C LEU A 27 -6.17 -4.08 -1.35
N THR A 28 -6.33 -2.77 -1.52
CA THR A 28 -7.29 -2.20 -2.46
C THR A 28 -6.85 -2.40 -3.91
N VAL A 29 -7.77 -2.27 -4.88
CA VAL A 29 -7.41 -2.31 -6.31
C VAL A 29 -6.41 -1.20 -6.67
N THR A 30 -6.54 -0.02 -6.05
CA THR A 30 -5.61 1.09 -6.25
C THR A 30 -4.20 0.75 -5.77
N GLU A 31 -4.07 0.09 -4.62
CA GLU A 31 -2.77 -0.33 -4.10
C GLU A 31 -2.20 -1.47 -4.91
N MET A 32 -3.02 -2.44 -5.34
CA MET A 32 -2.59 -3.50 -6.24
C MET A 32 -2.05 -2.94 -7.56
N ALA A 33 -2.73 -1.94 -8.14
CA ALA A 33 -2.27 -1.26 -9.35
C ALA A 33 -0.90 -0.59 -9.15
N LYS A 34 -0.71 0.11 -8.03
CA LYS A 34 0.58 0.71 -7.66
C LYS A 34 1.68 -0.34 -7.47
N ILE A 35 1.40 -1.38 -6.71
CA ILE A 35 2.32 -2.49 -6.46
C ILE A 35 2.70 -3.17 -7.77
N LEU A 36 1.76 -3.41 -8.68
CA LEU A 36 2.03 -4.03 -9.98
C LEU A 36 2.52 -3.03 -11.04
N ARG A 37 2.59 -1.74 -10.71
CA ARG A 37 3.03 -0.64 -11.59
C ARG A 37 2.23 -0.57 -12.90
N VAL A 38 0.92 -0.76 -12.79
CA VAL A 38 -0.04 -0.65 -13.88
C VAL A 38 -1.18 0.29 -13.49
N GLU A 39 -2.06 0.60 -14.44
CA GLU A 39 -3.26 1.36 -14.15
C GLU A 39 -4.35 0.50 -13.50
N ARG A 40 -5.25 1.14 -12.76
CA ARG A 40 -6.40 0.45 -12.14
C ARG A 40 -7.27 -0.27 -13.17
N GLN A 41 -7.44 0.34 -14.35
CA GLN A 41 -8.22 -0.24 -15.44
C GLN A 41 -7.62 -1.57 -15.90
N THR A 42 -6.29 -1.67 -15.93
CA THR A 42 -5.57 -2.91 -16.25
C THR A 42 -5.88 -4.01 -15.23
N ILE A 43 -5.92 -3.68 -13.94
CA ILE A 43 -6.29 -4.65 -12.90
C ILE A 43 -7.73 -5.14 -13.08
N TYR A 44 -8.67 -4.24 -13.37
CA TYR A 44 -10.06 -4.64 -13.63
C TYR A 44 -10.19 -5.51 -14.88
N ALA A 45 -9.45 -5.18 -15.94
CA ALA A 45 -9.44 -5.96 -17.18
C ALA A 45 -8.88 -7.38 -16.96
N TRP A 46 -7.83 -7.51 -16.15
CA TRP A 46 -7.29 -8.80 -15.74
C TRP A 46 -8.32 -9.57 -14.92
N ILE A 47 -8.90 -8.96 -13.87
CA ILE A 47 -9.92 -9.62 -13.04
C ILE A 47 -11.15 -10.05 -13.86
N GLY A 48 -11.55 -9.24 -14.84
CA GLY A 48 -12.66 -9.56 -15.74
C GLY A 48 -12.32 -10.58 -16.84
N GLY A 49 -11.07 -11.05 -16.92
CA GLY A 49 -10.63 -11.99 -17.95
C GLY A 49 -10.62 -11.40 -19.37
N SER A 50 -10.67 -10.07 -19.49
CA SER A 50 -10.70 -9.38 -20.78
C SER A 50 -9.34 -9.40 -21.49
N PHE A 51 -8.26 -9.41 -20.71
CA PHE A 51 -6.88 -9.49 -21.20
C PHE A 51 -6.00 -10.24 -20.21
N GLU A 52 -4.92 -10.84 -20.72
CA GLU A 52 -3.88 -11.45 -19.89
C GLU A 52 -2.73 -10.46 -19.63
N PRO A 53 -2.01 -10.58 -18.50
CA PRO A 53 -0.86 -9.72 -18.23
C PRO A 53 0.29 -9.97 -19.20
N HIS A 54 1.01 -8.93 -19.60
CA HIS A 54 2.27 -9.06 -20.35
C HIS A 54 3.32 -9.83 -19.51
N PRO A 55 4.28 -10.57 -20.11
CA PRO A 55 5.26 -11.38 -19.37
C PRO A 55 6.01 -10.64 -18.25
N SER A 56 6.34 -9.36 -18.42
CA SER A 56 6.96 -8.52 -17.38
C SER A 56 6.06 -8.33 -16.16
N ASN A 57 4.77 -8.11 -16.40
CA ASN A 57 3.76 -7.95 -15.36
C ASN A 57 3.45 -9.30 -14.70
N GLN A 58 3.44 -10.40 -15.46
CA GLN A 58 3.33 -11.75 -14.92
C GLN A 58 4.48 -12.03 -13.96
N SER A 59 5.73 -11.77 -14.36
CA SER A 59 6.89 -12.00 -13.48
C SER A 59 6.77 -11.25 -12.14
N ARG A 60 6.33 -9.98 -12.17
CA ARG A 60 6.10 -9.22 -10.95
C ARG A 60 4.93 -9.78 -10.14
N LEU A 61 3.82 -10.14 -10.78
CA LEU A 61 2.67 -10.76 -10.14
C LEU A 61 3.06 -12.05 -9.42
N ASN A 62 3.91 -12.89 -10.01
CA ASN A 62 4.38 -14.15 -9.42
C ASN A 62 5.18 -13.91 -8.15
N LYS A 63 6.01 -12.87 -8.13
CA LYS A 63 6.77 -12.47 -6.93
C LYS A 63 5.83 -12.01 -5.83
N ILE A 64 4.89 -11.12 -6.13
CA ILE A 64 3.89 -10.65 -5.17
C ILE A 64 3.02 -11.81 -4.66
N HIS A 65 2.66 -12.75 -5.53
CA HIS A 65 1.93 -13.95 -5.12
C HIS A 65 2.73 -14.83 -4.18
N SER A 66 4.02 -15.04 -4.45
CA SER A 66 4.92 -15.80 -3.59
C SER A 66 5.05 -15.15 -2.21
N ILE A 67 5.11 -13.82 -2.16
CA ILE A 67 5.12 -13.04 -0.91
C ILE A 67 3.80 -13.20 -0.15
N ALA A 68 2.65 -13.14 -0.83
CA ALA A 68 1.34 -13.38 -0.21
C ALA A 68 1.23 -14.81 0.34
N LYS A 69 1.73 -15.81 -0.40
CA LYS A 69 1.79 -17.20 0.08
C LYS A 69 2.69 -17.34 1.30
N TYR A 70 3.82 -16.65 1.32
CA TYR A 70 4.68 -16.63 2.50
C TYR A 70 3.95 -16.03 3.71
N TRP A 71 3.21 -14.93 3.54
CA TRP A 71 2.36 -14.40 4.61
C TRP A 71 1.33 -15.42 5.11
N ASP A 72 0.66 -16.13 4.21
CA ASP A 72 -0.31 -17.17 4.58
C ASP A 72 0.33 -18.31 5.42
N THR A 73 1.65 -18.52 5.31
CA THR A 73 2.38 -19.48 6.19
C THR A 73 2.71 -18.92 7.57
N LEU A 74 2.81 -17.60 7.70
CA LEU A 74 3.13 -16.92 8.96
C LEU A 74 1.89 -16.62 9.79
N SER A 75 0.76 -16.33 9.13
CA SER A 75 -0.47 -15.86 9.77
C SER A 75 -1.71 -16.43 9.08
N SER A 76 -2.66 -16.91 9.87
CA SER A 76 -4.00 -17.27 9.40
C SER A 76 -4.91 -16.05 9.18
N LEU A 77 -4.48 -14.88 9.67
CA LEU A 77 -5.18 -13.61 9.51
C LEU A 77 -4.57 -12.80 8.36
N PRO A 78 -5.38 -12.02 7.62
CA PRO A 78 -4.85 -11.10 6.63
C PRO A 78 -4.03 -9.99 7.28
N VAL A 79 -3.07 -9.41 6.54
CA VAL A 79 -2.18 -8.35 7.05
C VAL A 79 -2.94 -7.15 7.63
N GLY A 80 -4.12 -6.83 7.08
CA GLY A 80 -4.98 -5.78 7.59
C GLY A 80 -4.40 -4.38 7.42
N ASN A 81 -4.47 -3.56 8.47
CA ASN A 81 -3.98 -2.18 8.44
C ASN A 81 -2.45 -2.07 8.51
N PHE A 82 -1.76 -3.13 8.93
CA PHE A 82 -0.30 -3.16 9.05
C PHE A 82 0.42 -2.98 7.72
N VAL A 83 -0.22 -3.31 6.59
CA VAL A 83 0.37 -3.13 5.26
C VAL A 83 0.76 -1.68 4.96
N ARG A 84 0.07 -0.71 5.60
CA ARG A 84 0.28 0.73 5.45
C ARG A 84 1.09 1.34 6.59
N GLN A 85 1.53 0.53 7.55
CA GLN A 85 2.23 1.01 8.73
C GLN A 85 3.74 1.04 8.48
N SER A 86 4.36 2.18 8.72
CA SER A 86 5.82 2.29 8.71
C SER A 86 6.44 1.56 9.90
N TYR A 87 7.52 0.82 9.66
CA TYR A 87 8.35 0.22 10.70
C TYR A 87 9.61 1.07 10.95
N ASN A 88 10.56 0.55 11.72
CA ASN A 88 11.77 1.26 12.17
C ASN A 88 12.61 1.90 11.04
N ASN A 89 12.51 1.38 9.81
CA ASN A 89 13.17 1.93 8.62
C ASN A 89 12.37 3.08 7.95
N GLY A 90 11.22 3.48 8.49
CA GLY A 90 10.32 4.49 7.93
C GLY A 90 9.44 4.02 6.77
N LYS A 91 9.69 2.82 6.21
CA LYS A 91 8.92 2.24 5.11
C LYS A 91 7.83 1.31 5.63
N SER A 92 6.68 1.31 4.98
CA SER A 92 5.64 0.30 5.16
C SER A 92 5.83 -0.89 4.22
N LEU A 93 5.17 -2.01 4.51
CA LEU A 93 5.12 -3.14 3.57
C LEU A 93 4.59 -2.70 2.20
N PHE A 94 3.60 -1.81 2.17
CA PHE A 94 3.08 -1.23 0.92
C PHE A 94 4.17 -0.49 0.14
N ASP A 95 5.02 0.28 0.80
CA ASP A 95 6.12 1.00 0.15
C ASP A 95 7.14 0.02 -0.43
N LEU A 96 7.53 -1.00 0.35
CA LEU A 96 8.46 -2.05 -0.09
C LEU A 96 7.93 -2.83 -1.31
N LEU A 97 6.63 -3.15 -1.33
CA LEU A 97 6.00 -3.83 -2.46
C LEU A 97 5.77 -2.92 -3.67
N SER A 98 5.79 -1.60 -3.47
CA SER A 98 5.64 -0.61 -4.55
C SER A 98 6.96 -0.21 -5.18
N ASP A 99 8.10 -0.53 -4.55
CA ASP A 99 9.43 -0.25 -5.08
C ASP A 99 9.66 -0.93 -6.44
N ASP A 100 10.50 -0.31 -7.28
CA ASP A 100 10.83 -0.80 -8.62
C ASP A 100 11.42 -2.22 -8.52
N VAL A 101 12.39 -2.37 -7.64
CA VAL A 101 13.03 -3.64 -7.31
C VAL A 101 12.47 -4.17 -6.00
N LEU A 102 11.92 -5.38 -6.03
CA LEU A 102 11.44 -6.07 -4.84
C LEU A 102 12.64 -6.70 -4.11
N ASP A 103 13.06 -6.11 -3.00
CA ASP A 103 14.00 -6.75 -2.06
C ASP A 103 13.23 -7.79 -1.23
N GLU A 104 13.19 -9.03 -1.75
CA GLU A 104 12.46 -10.14 -1.13
C GLU A 104 12.94 -10.41 0.31
N LYS A 105 14.24 -10.17 0.61
CA LYS A 105 14.77 -10.38 1.95
C LYS A 105 14.24 -9.33 2.92
N GLU A 106 14.25 -8.05 2.53
CA GLU A 106 13.68 -6.98 3.36
C GLU A 106 12.17 -7.20 3.58
N ILE A 107 11.44 -7.58 2.52
CA ILE A 107 10.01 -7.85 2.59
C ILE A 107 9.69 -9.03 3.53
N HIS A 108 10.43 -10.14 3.42
CA HIS A 108 10.20 -11.30 4.29
C HIS A 108 10.48 -10.98 5.76
N ASN A 109 11.55 -10.24 6.05
CA ASN A 109 11.83 -9.78 7.41
C ASN A 109 10.70 -8.89 7.94
N HIS A 110 10.18 -7.99 7.11
CA HIS A 110 9.06 -7.12 7.48
C HIS A 110 7.80 -7.95 7.78
N LEU A 111 7.47 -8.95 6.95
CA LEU A 111 6.34 -9.85 7.19
C LEU A 111 6.49 -10.65 8.48
N GLN A 112 7.69 -11.13 8.82
CA GLN A 112 7.92 -11.80 10.10
C GLN A 112 7.60 -10.87 11.28
N LEU A 113 8.10 -9.63 11.26
CA LEU A 113 7.80 -8.64 12.29
C LEU A 113 6.29 -8.37 12.41
N LEU A 114 5.58 -8.27 11.27
CA LEU A 114 4.12 -8.11 11.28
C LEU A 114 3.42 -9.31 11.93
N SER A 115 3.86 -10.53 11.62
CA SER A 115 3.26 -11.75 12.16
C SER A 115 3.44 -11.85 13.67
N GLU A 116 4.61 -11.43 14.18
CA GLU A 116 4.88 -11.37 15.61
C GLU A 116 3.99 -10.32 16.29
N ASP A 117 3.87 -9.12 15.72
CA ASP A 117 3.02 -8.06 16.27
C ASP A 117 1.54 -8.48 16.32
N ILE A 118 1.03 -9.11 15.25
CA ILE A 118 -0.34 -9.64 15.19
C ILE A 118 -0.55 -10.76 16.21
N SER A 119 0.40 -11.69 16.33
CA SER A 119 0.32 -12.80 17.29
C SER A 119 0.37 -12.34 18.74
N GLN A 120 1.08 -11.25 19.03
CA GLN A 120 1.12 -10.61 20.34
C GLN A 120 -0.11 -9.72 20.62
N GLY A 121 -1.11 -9.73 19.73
CA GLY A 121 -2.33 -8.92 19.88
C GLY A 121 -2.06 -7.42 19.85
N LYS A 122 -0.89 -6.99 19.36
CA LYS A 122 -0.64 -5.56 19.17
C LYS A 122 -1.63 -5.09 18.12
N SER A 123 -2.40 -4.07 18.46
CA SER A 123 -3.20 -3.38 17.46
C SER A 123 -2.25 -2.52 16.63
N SER A 124 -2.46 -2.49 15.31
CA SER A 124 -1.76 -1.53 14.46
C SER A 124 -1.99 -0.14 15.05
N PRO A 125 -0.95 0.61 15.46
CA PRO A 125 -1.10 1.91 16.08
C PRO A 125 -2.03 2.75 15.19
N LYS A 126 -3.17 3.17 15.75
CA LYS A 126 -4.00 4.20 15.13
C LYS A 126 -3.03 5.29 14.71
N LYS A 127 -3.04 5.66 13.42
CA LYS A 127 -2.27 6.79 12.85
C LYS A 127 -2.01 7.78 13.98
N GLN A 128 -0.75 7.99 14.35
CA GLN A 128 -0.41 9.23 15.03
C GLN A 128 -0.88 10.31 14.07
N SER A 129 -2.08 10.82 14.33
CA SER A 129 -2.71 11.86 13.55
C SER A 129 -1.72 13.00 13.63
N LYS A 130 -1.01 13.27 12.53
CA LYS A 130 -0.44 14.60 12.36
C LYS A 130 -1.62 15.53 12.67
N PRO A 131 -1.51 16.41 13.67
CA PRO A 131 -2.66 17.22 14.09
C PRO A 131 -3.26 17.84 12.84
N SER A 132 -4.57 17.69 12.67
CA SER A 132 -5.25 18.23 11.49
C SER A 132 -4.89 19.70 11.34
N VAL A 133 -4.88 20.26 10.13
CA VAL A 133 -4.66 21.72 9.94
C VAL A 133 -5.61 22.53 10.84
N ARG A 134 -6.83 22.01 11.07
CA ARG A 134 -7.81 22.56 12.01
C ARG A 134 -7.35 22.52 13.49
N GLU A 135 -6.63 21.47 13.87
CA GLU A 135 -6.10 21.22 15.21
C GLU A 135 -4.79 21.99 15.46
N LEU A 136 -3.96 22.18 14.43
CA LEU A 136 -2.80 23.08 14.42
C LEU A 136 -3.23 24.55 14.49
N ALA A 137 -4.26 24.94 13.74
CA ALA A 137 -4.82 26.29 13.78
C ALA A 137 -5.35 26.63 15.18
N ALA A 138 -6.05 25.70 15.84
CA ALA A 138 -6.54 25.87 17.21
C ALA A 138 -5.41 26.05 18.24
N ARG A 139 -4.21 25.51 18.00
CA ARG A 139 -3.03 25.68 18.87
C ARG A 139 -2.31 27.01 18.65
N HIS A 140 -2.45 27.61 17.47
CA HIS A 140 -1.81 28.89 17.11
C HIS A 140 -2.74 30.11 17.24
N SER A 141 -3.96 29.96 17.76
CA SER A 141 -4.92 31.05 18.01
C SER A 141 -4.51 32.08 19.08
N SER A 142 -3.23 32.17 19.43
CA SER A 142 -2.71 33.23 20.28
C SER A 142 -1.72 34.07 19.49
N LYS A 143 -2.19 35.27 19.12
CA LYS A 143 -1.50 36.39 18.45
C LYS A 143 -1.43 36.31 16.92
N VAL A 144 -2.56 36.60 16.27
CA VAL A 144 -2.53 37.37 15.02
C VAL A 144 -2.97 38.77 15.39
N SER A 145 -2.02 39.71 15.29
CA SER A 145 -2.29 41.14 15.39
C SER A 145 -3.36 41.50 14.36
N GLU A 146 -4.42 42.16 14.82
CA GLU A 146 -5.45 42.75 13.98
C GLU A 146 -4.79 43.68 12.94
N ASN A 147 -4.88 43.30 11.67
CA ASN A 147 -4.92 44.24 10.58
C ASN A 147 -6.08 43.79 9.68
N ASN A 148 -7.08 44.66 9.61
CA ASN A 148 -8.37 44.45 8.98
C ASN A 148 -8.20 44.40 7.44
N ASP A 149 -8.19 43.20 6.87
CA ASP A 149 -8.43 42.99 5.44
C ASP A 149 -9.41 41.80 5.30
N THR A 150 -10.70 42.11 5.26
CA THR A 150 -11.76 41.09 5.13
C THR A 150 -11.82 40.60 3.69
N ILE A 151 -11.39 39.35 3.46
CA ILE A 151 -11.55 38.64 2.18
C ILE A 151 -12.89 37.89 2.20
N ASP A 152 -13.75 38.13 1.21
CA ASP A 152 -14.96 37.34 0.98
C ASP A 152 -14.58 35.93 0.48
N TRP A 153 -14.79 34.94 1.35
CA TRP A 153 -14.38 33.54 1.13
C TRP A 153 -15.23 32.79 0.12
N LEU A 154 -16.37 33.33 -0.32
CA LEU A 154 -17.23 32.71 -1.33
C LEU A 154 -16.88 33.14 -2.76
N THR A 155 -16.18 34.27 -2.92
CA THR A 155 -15.89 34.84 -4.25
C THR A 155 -14.41 35.16 -4.49
N GLY A 156 -13.56 35.13 -3.46
CA GLY A 156 -12.11 35.33 -3.58
C GLY A 156 -11.70 36.74 -4.00
N LYS A 157 -12.62 37.71 -3.99
CA LYS A 157 -12.33 39.10 -4.33
C LYS A 157 -12.07 39.93 -3.07
N ARG A 158 -11.05 40.78 -3.14
CA ARG A 158 -10.75 41.81 -2.13
C ARG A 158 -11.78 42.92 -2.27
N ILE A 159 -12.54 43.20 -1.20
CA ILE A 159 -13.46 44.34 -1.15
C ILE A 159 -12.69 45.46 -0.44
N GLY A 160 -12.16 46.41 -1.22
CA GLY A 160 -11.74 47.70 -0.66
C GLY A 160 -12.97 48.57 -0.48
N LEU A 161 -13.20 49.05 0.75
CA LEU A 161 -14.15 50.14 1.01
C LEU A 161 -13.44 51.46 0.68
N GLU A 162 -13.84 52.11 -0.41
CA GLU A 162 -13.83 53.58 -0.52
C GLU A 162 -15.28 54.06 -0.66
#